data_AF-A0A6V7HI61-F1
#
_entry.id   AF-A0A6V7HI61-F1
#
_cell.length_a   1.000
_cell.length_b   1.000
_cell.length_c   1.000
_cell.angle_alpha   90.00
_cell.angle_beta   90.00
_cell.angle_gamma   90.00
#
_symmetry.space_group_name_H-M   'P 1'
#
loop_
_entity.id
_entity.type
_entity.pdbx_description
1 polymer ?
#
loop_
_entity_poly.entity_id
_entity_poly.type
_entity_poly.pdbx_seq_one_letter_code
_entity_poly.pdbx_strand_id
1 'polypeptide(L)'
;PRFLGECFHLLLFSLGDVFLFQYLMSGWAKGYSFRCQPVDYSNNAIALRMANTCWWYYISKFTEFFDTLFFILRKKNQHVSTLHVIHHGIMPFSVWMGLKFAPGGHSTFFALLNTFVHIIMYFYYMVAAMGPEYQKYIWWKKYLTSLQMVQFVLIMSHQFQLLFTECDYPRGFMIWIGLHGVLFLGLFSDFYKAKYVDRSKKLKEKSLQNGSTGLCMPILEDSVPRQNGVSSYATIYNKEYNSCYSNGTNNGYVANNNTEKKIA
;
A
#
# COMPACT_ATOMS: atom_id res chain seq x y z
N PRO A 1 22.50 6.46 -0.26
CA PRO A 1 21.03 6.53 -0.37
C PRO A 1 20.25 5.35 0.27
N ARG A 2 20.72 4.09 0.17
CA ARG A 2 20.01 2.93 0.73
C ARG A 2 20.01 2.92 2.27
N PHE A 3 21.19 3.02 2.88
CA PHE A 3 21.39 3.15 4.33
C PHE A 3 20.59 4.30 4.94
N LEU A 4 20.58 5.47 4.28
CA LEU A 4 19.80 6.63 4.74
C LEU A 4 18.30 6.32 4.78
N GLY A 5 17.78 5.58 3.79
CA GLY A 5 16.40 5.11 3.79
C GLY A 5 16.14 4.09 4.91
N GLU A 6 17.04 3.16 5.16
CA GLU A 6 16.90 2.19 6.26
C GLU A 6 16.83 2.89 7.62
N CYS A 7 17.76 3.79 7.91
CA CYS A 7 17.75 4.59 9.14
C CYS A 7 16.47 5.41 9.28
N PHE A 8 15.97 5.98 8.18
CA PHE A 8 14.73 6.75 8.18
C PHE A 8 13.50 5.90 8.51
N HIS A 9 13.32 4.75 7.86
CA HIS A 9 12.17 3.88 8.17
C HIS A 9 12.28 3.28 9.58
N LEU A 10 13.49 3.01 10.08
CA LEU A 10 13.71 2.57 11.47
C LEU A 10 13.31 3.66 12.47
N LEU A 11 13.64 4.93 12.17
CA LEU A 11 13.21 6.08 12.96
C LEU A 11 11.67 6.16 12.99
N LEU A 12 11.01 6.08 11.83
CA LEU A 12 9.55 6.16 11.75
C LEU A 12 8.86 4.98 12.45
N PHE A 13 9.42 3.78 12.35
CA PHE A 13 8.97 2.60 13.11
C PHE A 13 9.02 2.89 14.62
N SER A 14 10.18 3.32 15.11
CA SER A 14 10.40 3.61 16.55
C SER A 14 9.49 4.75 17.05
N LEU A 15 9.30 5.79 16.24
CA LEU A 15 8.37 6.89 16.53
C LEU A 15 6.92 6.39 16.58
N GLY A 16 6.54 5.50 15.66
CA GLY A 16 5.24 4.86 15.65
C GLY A 16 4.94 4.13 16.96
N ASP A 17 5.88 3.31 17.45
CA ASP A 17 5.76 2.58 18.71
C ASP A 17 5.58 3.55 19.91
N VAL A 18 6.38 4.61 19.93
CA VAL A 18 6.25 5.67 20.96
C VAL A 18 4.87 6.31 20.90
N PHE A 19 4.37 6.69 19.72
CA PHE A 19 3.05 7.29 19.59
C PHE A 19 1.93 6.33 20.00
N LEU A 20 2.01 5.06 19.60
CA LEU A 20 1.04 4.05 20.01
C LEU A 20 0.99 3.93 21.54
N PHE A 21 2.15 3.83 22.18
CA PHE A 21 2.26 3.80 23.64
C PHE A 21 1.69 5.08 24.29
N GLN A 22 2.00 6.25 23.74
CA GLN A 22 1.49 7.52 24.25
C GLN A 22 -0.03 7.62 24.14
N TYR A 23 -0.63 7.23 23.01
CA TYR A 23 -2.09 7.23 22.85
C TYR A 23 -2.78 6.26 23.81
N LEU A 24 -2.22 5.06 23.99
CA LEU A 24 -2.72 4.10 24.98
C LEU A 24 -2.67 4.69 26.39
N MET A 25 -1.52 5.22 26.80
CA MET A 25 -1.31 5.73 28.16
C MET A 25 -1.96 7.10 28.44
N SER A 26 -2.40 7.81 27.39
CA SER A 26 -3.11 9.08 27.50
C SER A 26 -4.64 8.93 27.56
N GLY A 27 -5.17 7.70 27.46
CA GLY A 27 -6.60 7.48 27.63
C GLY A 27 -7.08 6.09 27.25
N TRP A 28 -6.68 5.59 26.07
CA TRP A 28 -7.24 4.37 25.48
C TRP A 28 -7.00 3.08 26.30
N ALA A 29 -5.95 3.05 27.13
CA ALA A 29 -5.69 1.97 28.08
C ALA A 29 -6.01 2.34 29.55
N LYS A 30 -6.47 3.58 29.80
CA LYS A 30 -6.66 4.13 31.16
C LYS A 30 -8.10 4.58 31.46
N GLY A 31 -9.07 4.21 30.64
CA GLY A 31 -10.49 4.42 30.91
C GLY A 31 -11.26 5.24 29.87
N TYR A 32 -10.67 5.53 28.70
CA TYR A 32 -11.46 6.05 27.59
C TYR A 32 -12.55 5.06 27.17
N SER A 33 -13.74 5.58 26.91
CA SER A 33 -14.84 4.82 26.37
C SER A 33 -14.70 4.67 24.86
N PHE A 34 -14.81 3.44 24.36
CA PHE A 34 -14.86 3.17 22.92
C PHE A 34 -16.22 3.51 22.28
N ARG A 35 -17.22 3.96 23.06
CA ARG A 35 -18.55 4.32 22.57
C ARG A 35 -18.74 5.82 22.39
N CYS A 36 -18.49 6.57 23.46
CA CYS A 36 -18.57 8.02 23.48
C CYS A 36 -17.47 8.54 24.40
N GLN A 37 -16.52 9.27 23.82
CA GLN A 37 -15.46 9.92 24.58
C GLN A 37 -15.43 11.42 24.25
N PRO A 38 -15.92 12.29 25.15
CA PRO A 38 -15.82 13.74 24.97
C PRO A 38 -14.36 14.19 25.03
N VAL A 39 -14.11 15.39 24.51
CA VAL A 39 -12.79 16.02 24.60
C VAL A 39 -12.64 16.65 25.98
N ASP A 40 -11.58 16.28 26.70
CA ASP A 40 -11.24 16.90 27.97
C ASP A 40 -10.34 18.12 27.70
N TYR A 41 -10.86 19.32 27.96
CA TYR A 41 -10.14 20.59 27.82
C TYR A 41 -9.53 21.09 29.14
N SER A 42 -9.57 20.28 30.21
CA SER A 42 -8.95 20.63 31.49
C SER A 42 -7.43 20.55 31.44
N ASN A 43 -6.78 21.18 32.42
CA ASN A 43 -5.32 21.14 32.58
C ASN A 43 -4.86 19.91 33.38
N ASN A 44 -5.63 18.82 33.39
CA ASN A 44 -5.22 17.60 34.07
C ASN A 44 -4.05 16.94 33.30
N ALA A 45 -3.26 16.13 34.01
CA ALA A 45 -2.04 15.56 33.44
C ALA A 45 -2.32 14.61 32.25
N ILE A 46 -3.48 13.96 32.20
CA ILE A 46 -3.84 12.98 31.16
C ILE A 46 -4.30 13.69 29.87
N ALA A 47 -5.15 14.71 29.99
CA ALA A 47 -5.62 15.56 28.90
C ALA A 47 -4.48 16.34 28.28
N LEU A 48 -3.60 16.96 29.09
CA LEU A 48 -2.40 17.63 28.58
C LEU A 48 -1.45 16.66 27.86
N ARG A 49 -1.30 15.43 28.38
CA ARG A 49 -0.52 14.38 27.71
C ARG A 49 -1.15 13.98 26.38
N MET A 50 -2.48 13.83 26.32
CA MET A 50 -3.20 13.54 25.07
C MET A 50 -3.02 14.67 24.05
N ALA A 51 -3.23 15.91 24.46
CA ALA A 51 -3.06 17.08 23.58
C ALA A 51 -1.61 17.19 23.06
N ASN A 52 -0.61 16.97 23.92
CA ASN A 52 0.80 16.93 23.52
C ASN A 52 1.09 15.78 22.55
N THR A 53 0.49 14.60 22.78
CA THR A 53 0.61 13.47 21.85
C THR A 53 0.00 13.80 20.49
N CYS A 54 -1.16 14.45 20.45
CA CYS A 54 -1.78 14.95 19.23
C CYS A 54 -0.90 15.98 18.51
N TRP A 55 -0.23 16.86 19.26
CA TRP A 55 0.73 17.82 18.70
C TRP A 55 1.90 17.12 18.00
N TRP A 56 2.56 16.18 18.68
CA TRP A 56 3.67 15.43 18.08
C TRP A 56 3.23 14.53 16.93
N TYR A 57 2.03 13.95 17.01
CA TYR A 57 1.44 13.22 15.89
C TYR A 57 1.20 14.12 14.69
N TYR A 58 0.72 15.36 14.87
CA TYR A 58 0.62 16.33 13.79
C TYR A 58 1.98 16.63 13.15
N ILE A 59 3.02 16.87 13.95
CA ILE A 59 4.39 17.07 13.45
C ILE A 59 4.87 15.85 12.66
N SER A 60 4.55 14.63 13.12
CA SER A 60 4.92 13.40 12.42
C SER A 60 4.38 13.33 10.99
N LYS A 61 3.22 13.96 10.69
CA LYS A 61 2.67 13.96 9.34
C LYS A 61 3.53 14.71 8.33
N PHE A 62 4.32 15.68 8.79
CA PHE A 62 5.32 16.32 7.92
C PHE A 62 6.53 15.42 7.67
N THR A 63 6.87 14.54 8.63
CA THR A 63 7.97 13.59 8.43
C THR A 63 7.64 12.57 7.34
N GLU A 64 6.37 12.26 7.12
CA GLU A 64 5.93 11.36 6.06
C GLU A 64 6.14 11.95 4.64
N PHE A 65 6.29 13.27 4.50
CA PHE A 65 6.64 13.85 3.19
C PHE A 65 8.03 13.41 2.70
N PHE A 66 8.93 13.08 3.64
CA PHE A 66 10.25 12.55 3.27
C PHE A 66 10.15 11.18 2.59
N ASP A 67 9.09 10.37 2.81
CA ASP A 67 8.85 9.15 2.02
C ASP A 67 8.74 9.47 0.52
N THR A 68 7.99 10.52 0.20
CA THR A 68 7.82 11.01 -1.18
C THR A 68 9.14 11.54 -1.73
N LEU A 69 9.90 12.29 -0.93
CA LEU A 69 11.22 12.77 -1.31
C LEU A 69 12.17 11.62 -1.64
N PHE A 70 12.20 10.57 -0.83
CA PHE A 70 13.02 9.38 -1.10
C PHE A 70 12.59 8.64 -2.37
N PHE A 71 11.30 8.57 -2.69
CA PHE A 71 10.84 7.97 -3.95
C PHE A 71 11.28 8.78 -5.18
N ILE A 72 11.19 10.11 -5.12
CA ILE A 72 11.62 11.02 -6.19
C ILE A 72 13.15 10.93 -6.36
N LEU A 73 13.92 11.03 -5.27
CA LEU A 73 15.39 10.96 -5.30
C LEU A 73 15.90 9.61 -5.80
N ARG A 74 15.17 8.52 -5.58
CA ARG A 74 15.49 7.18 -6.09
C ARG A 74 15.00 6.95 -7.53
N LYS A 75 14.45 7.97 -8.19
CA LYS A 75 13.82 7.87 -9.53
C LYS A 75 12.74 6.78 -9.60
N LYS A 76 12.07 6.49 -8.47
CA LYS A 76 11.04 5.46 -8.33
C LYS A 76 9.65 6.09 -8.37
N ASN A 77 9.39 6.97 -9.34
CA ASN A 77 8.13 7.71 -9.47
C ASN A 77 6.89 6.78 -9.59
N GLN A 78 7.07 5.56 -10.09
CA GLN A 78 6.05 4.50 -10.11
C GLN A 78 5.51 4.11 -8.70
N HIS A 79 6.20 4.48 -7.62
CA HIS A 79 5.73 4.29 -6.24
C HIS A 79 4.89 5.47 -5.72
N VAL A 80 4.99 6.65 -6.34
CA VAL A 80 4.18 7.82 -6.00
C VAL A 80 2.83 7.71 -6.71
N SER A 81 1.91 6.97 -6.08
CA SER A 81 0.55 6.82 -6.60
C SER A 81 -0.30 8.08 -6.34
N THR A 82 -1.37 8.26 -7.11
CA THR A 82 -2.37 9.31 -6.85
C THR A 82 -2.93 9.22 -5.44
N LEU A 83 -3.17 8.00 -4.94
CA LEU A 83 -3.58 7.74 -3.56
C LEU A 83 -2.58 8.30 -2.55
N HIS A 84 -1.28 8.05 -2.75
CA HIS A 84 -0.21 8.53 -1.87
C HIS A 84 -0.19 10.05 -1.80
N VAL A 85 -0.24 10.73 -2.95
CA VAL A 85 -0.18 12.19 -3.03
C VAL A 85 -1.42 12.84 -2.42
N ILE A 86 -2.62 12.33 -2.74
CA ILE A 86 -3.87 12.84 -2.15
C ILE A 86 -3.85 12.66 -0.63
N HIS A 87 -3.46 11.48 -0.15
CA HIS A 87 -3.37 11.18 1.27
C HIS A 87 -2.39 12.11 2.00
N HIS A 88 -1.11 12.12 1.62
CA HIS A 88 -0.13 12.96 2.32
C HIS A 88 -0.39 14.47 2.11
N GLY A 89 -1.08 14.86 1.04
CA GLY A 89 -1.49 16.26 0.83
C GLY A 89 -2.59 16.71 1.80
N ILE A 90 -3.65 15.92 1.97
CA ILE A 90 -4.82 16.31 2.78
C ILE A 90 -4.65 16.02 4.28
N MET A 91 -3.88 14.98 4.63
CA MET A 91 -3.77 14.50 6.01
C MET A 91 -3.23 15.55 7.01
N PRO A 92 -2.13 16.28 6.73
CA PRO A 92 -1.63 17.30 7.65
C PRO A 92 -2.65 18.42 7.90
N PHE A 93 -3.35 18.87 6.86
CA PHE A 93 -4.40 19.89 6.99
C PHE A 93 -5.58 19.39 7.84
N SER A 94 -6.02 18.16 7.59
CA SER A 94 -7.13 17.54 8.33
C SER A 94 -6.78 17.34 9.81
N VAL A 95 -5.56 16.87 10.11
CA VAL A 95 -5.06 16.68 11.49
C VAL A 95 -4.88 18.02 12.22
N TRP A 96 -4.44 19.08 11.53
CA TRP A 96 -4.36 20.42 12.11
C TRP A 96 -5.71 20.91 12.65
N MET A 97 -6.78 20.73 11.87
CA MET A 97 -8.13 21.10 12.30
C MET A 97 -8.56 20.29 13.54
N GLY A 98 -8.28 18.98 13.55
CA GLY A 98 -8.54 18.14 14.73
C GLY A 98 -7.77 18.61 15.96
N LEU A 99 -6.47 18.85 15.84
CA LEU A 99 -5.61 19.32 16.93
C LEU A 99 -6.03 20.69 17.46
N LYS A 100 -6.37 21.64 16.58
CA LYS A 100 -6.68 23.02 16.98
C LYS A 100 -7.97 23.11 17.80
N PHE A 101 -8.97 22.30 17.47
CA PHE A 101 -10.33 22.43 18.00
C PHE A 101 -10.75 21.27 18.91
N ALA A 102 -10.22 20.06 18.70
CA ALA A 102 -10.56 18.85 19.44
C ALA A 102 -9.29 18.01 19.75
N PRO A 103 -8.35 18.52 20.58
CA PRO A 103 -7.07 17.86 20.90
C PRO A 103 -7.23 16.66 21.85
N GLY A 104 -8.13 15.73 21.54
CA GLY A 104 -8.45 14.61 22.42
C GLY A 104 -9.75 13.90 22.05
N GLY A 105 -10.21 13.05 22.96
CA GLY A 105 -11.51 12.40 22.87
C GLY A 105 -11.67 11.40 21.72
N HIS A 106 -12.90 11.27 21.24
CA HIS A 106 -13.37 10.22 20.33
C HIS A 106 -12.61 10.12 19.00
N SER A 107 -12.16 11.25 18.44
CA SER A 107 -11.40 11.29 17.19
C SER A 107 -10.01 10.70 17.31
N THR A 108 -9.41 10.68 18.51
CA THR A 108 -8.04 10.17 18.68
C THR A 108 -7.92 8.66 18.45
N PHE A 109 -9.05 7.94 18.39
CA PHE A 109 -9.09 6.53 17.95
C PHE A 109 -8.53 6.36 16.54
N PHE A 110 -8.80 7.32 15.65
CA PHE A 110 -8.23 7.34 14.30
C PHE A 110 -6.69 7.36 14.35
N ALA A 111 -6.11 8.22 15.20
CA ALA A 111 -4.67 8.34 15.33
C ALA A 111 -4.04 7.10 15.99
N LEU A 112 -4.71 6.53 17.00
CA LEU A 112 -4.30 5.27 17.63
C LEU A 112 -4.22 4.13 16.60
N LEU A 113 -5.27 3.90 15.81
CA LEU A 113 -5.25 2.85 14.79
C LEU A 113 -4.29 3.17 13.64
N ASN A 114 -4.19 4.44 13.23
CA ASN A 114 -3.24 4.84 12.18
C ASN A 114 -1.80 4.56 12.60
N THR A 115 -1.41 4.94 13.82
CA THR A 115 -0.06 4.68 14.34
C THR A 115 0.23 3.18 14.40
N PHE A 116 -0.72 2.35 14.87
CA PHE A 116 -0.59 0.89 14.84
C PHE A 116 -0.34 0.34 13.44
N VAL A 117 -1.13 0.75 12.44
CA VAL A 117 -0.94 0.29 11.06
C VAL A 117 0.35 0.84 10.44
N HIS A 118 0.72 2.08 10.76
CA HIS A 118 1.95 2.69 10.27
C HIS A 118 3.20 1.99 10.80
N ILE A 119 3.20 1.49 12.05
CA ILE A 119 4.29 0.64 12.57
C ILE A 119 4.51 -0.56 11.65
N ILE A 120 3.44 -1.31 11.33
CA ILE A 120 3.51 -2.49 10.45
C ILE A 120 3.97 -2.10 9.03
N MET A 121 3.48 -0.96 8.53
CA MET A 121 3.80 -0.46 7.20
C MET A 121 5.27 -0.03 7.08
N TYR A 122 5.79 0.71 8.06
CA TYR A 122 7.18 1.13 8.10
C TYR A 122 8.14 -0.03 8.37
N PHE A 123 7.73 -1.01 9.18
CA PHE A 123 8.46 -2.27 9.30
C PHE A 123 8.60 -2.96 7.94
N TYR A 124 7.51 -3.06 7.17
CA TYR A 124 7.57 -3.61 5.82
C TYR A 124 8.51 -2.81 4.90
N TYR A 125 8.51 -1.47 4.95
CA TYR A 125 9.43 -0.65 4.14
C TYR A 125 10.89 -0.77 4.57
N MET A 126 11.16 -0.88 5.87
CA MET A 126 12.48 -1.16 6.41
C MET A 126 13.03 -2.47 5.85
N VAL A 127 12.27 -3.57 5.95
CA VAL A 127 12.68 -4.89 5.41
C VAL A 127 12.83 -4.85 3.89
N ALA A 128 11.96 -4.11 3.18
CA ALA A 128 12.07 -3.93 1.74
C ALA A 128 13.32 -3.12 1.32
N ALA A 129 13.85 -2.27 2.21
CA ALA A 129 15.04 -1.45 1.96
C ALA A 129 16.36 -2.23 2.12
N MET A 130 16.40 -3.24 3.01
CA MET A 130 17.58 -4.10 3.31
C MET A 130 18.11 -4.91 2.11
N GLY A 131 17.38 -4.94 0.99
CA GLY A 131 17.86 -5.45 -0.30
C GLY A 131 17.23 -6.78 -0.74
N PRO A 132 17.70 -7.34 -1.87
CA PRO A 132 17.09 -8.52 -2.50
C PRO A 132 17.04 -9.75 -1.59
N GLU A 133 18.04 -9.90 -0.71
CA GLU A 133 18.14 -11.03 0.22
C GLU A 133 16.96 -11.08 1.20
N TYR A 134 16.46 -9.92 1.63
CA TYR A 134 15.33 -9.81 2.56
C TYR A 134 13.98 -9.63 1.84
N GLN A 135 13.99 -9.10 0.61
CA GLN A 135 12.78 -8.90 -0.20
C GLN A 135 12.05 -10.23 -0.54
N LYS A 136 12.74 -11.37 -0.48
CA LYS A 136 12.10 -12.69 -0.66
C LYS A 136 11.11 -13.03 0.46
N TYR A 137 11.27 -12.47 1.66
CA TYR A 137 10.42 -12.77 2.81
C TYR A 137 9.15 -11.91 2.90
N ILE A 138 9.03 -10.83 2.12
CA ILE A 138 7.90 -9.89 2.15
C ILE A 138 6.75 -10.27 1.19
N TRP A 139 6.37 -11.55 1.17
CA TRP A 139 5.25 -12.07 0.36
C TRP A 139 3.87 -11.55 0.81
N TRP A 140 3.78 -11.03 2.03
CA TRP A 140 2.55 -10.62 2.69
C TRP A 140 2.09 -9.18 2.36
N LYS A 141 2.66 -8.55 1.33
CA LYS A 141 2.30 -7.20 0.88
C LYS A 141 0.79 -6.98 0.67
N LYS A 142 0.08 -8.00 0.17
CA LYS A 142 -1.38 -7.96 -0.03
C LYS A 142 -2.13 -7.83 1.30
N TYR A 143 -1.66 -8.50 2.35
CA TYR A 143 -2.26 -8.44 3.68
C TYR A 143 -2.05 -7.07 4.32
N LEU A 144 -0.91 -6.42 4.08
CA LEU A 144 -0.68 -5.03 4.51
C LEU A 144 -1.72 -4.08 3.92
N THR A 145 -1.97 -4.14 2.60
CA THR A 145 -3.03 -3.31 1.97
C THR A 145 -4.42 -3.66 2.52
N SER A 146 -4.68 -4.93 2.81
CA SER A 146 -5.95 -5.37 3.41
C SER A 146 -6.13 -4.82 4.82
N LEU A 147 -5.07 -4.81 5.62
CA LEU A 147 -5.04 -4.25 6.97
C LEU A 147 -5.27 -2.74 6.98
N GLN A 148 -4.73 -2.00 6.00
CA GLN A 148 -5.04 -0.57 5.80
C GLN A 148 -6.51 -0.34 5.47
N MET A 149 -7.14 -1.18 4.63
CA MET A 149 -8.58 -1.06 4.34
C MET A 149 -9.44 -1.36 5.58
N VAL A 150 -9.09 -2.40 6.35
CA VAL A 150 -9.77 -2.74 7.60
C VAL A 150 -9.66 -1.60 8.61
N GLN A 151 -8.50 -0.93 8.69
CA GLN A 151 -8.30 0.25 9.53
C GLN A 151 -9.35 1.34 9.23
N PHE A 152 -9.59 1.67 7.96
CA PHE A 152 -10.59 2.68 7.60
C PHE A 152 -12.01 2.24 7.99
N VAL A 153 -12.35 0.96 7.79
CA VAL A 153 -13.66 0.42 8.21
C VAL A 153 -13.86 0.53 9.72
N LEU A 154 -12.85 0.15 10.52
CA LEU A 154 -12.92 0.24 11.97
C LEU A 154 -13.04 1.69 12.45
N ILE A 155 -12.27 2.60 11.85
CA ILE A 155 -12.32 4.03 12.19
C ILE A 155 -13.68 4.60 11.84
N MET A 156 -14.20 4.33 10.64
CA MET A 156 -15.52 4.81 10.24
C MET A 156 -16.61 4.27 11.15
N SER A 157 -16.58 2.98 11.47
CA SER A 157 -17.55 2.36 12.39
C SER A 157 -17.51 3.03 13.76
N HIS A 158 -16.31 3.27 14.29
CA HIS A 158 -16.12 3.99 15.55
C HIS A 158 -16.58 5.44 15.47
N GLN A 159 -16.42 6.17 14.36
CA GLN A 159 -16.92 7.54 14.26
C GLN A 159 -18.43 7.59 14.09
N PHE A 160 -19.00 6.77 13.19
CA PHE A 160 -20.43 6.77 12.90
C PHE A 160 -21.29 6.30 14.07
N GLN A 161 -20.75 5.61 15.08
CA GLN A 161 -21.52 5.27 16.29
C GLN A 161 -22.06 6.49 17.03
N LEU A 162 -21.41 7.67 16.89
CA LEU A 162 -21.87 8.94 17.46
C LEU A 162 -23.13 9.49 16.76
N LEU A 163 -23.51 8.97 15.59
CA LEU A 163 -24.82 9.30 14.99
C LEU A 163 -25.98 8.71 15.78
N PHE A 164 -25.75 7.59 16.47
CA PHE A 164 -26.78 6.83 17.19
C PHE A 164 -26.65 6.96 18.72
N THR A 165 -25.62 7.64 19.21
CA THR A 165 -25.34 7.79 20.64
C THR A 165 -25.25 9.27 20.98
N GLU A 166 -26.00 9.72 21.99
CA GLU A 166 -25.85 11.08 22.51
C GLU A 166 -24.50 11.21 23.21
N CYS A 167 -23.66 12.11 22.71
CA CYS A 167 -22.30 12.32 23.19
C CYS A 167 -21.96 13.80 23.10
N ASP A 168 -21.31 14.34 24.14
CA ASP A 168 -20.79 15.71 24.16
C ASP A 168 -19.47 15.81 23.36
N TYR A 169 -19.55 15.42 22.09
CA TYR A 169 -18.47 15.48 21.13
C TYR A 169 -18.95 16.28 19.91
N PRO A 170 -18.14 17.22 19.39
CA PRO A 170 -18.56 18.07 18.29
C PRO A 170 -18.85 17.26 17.02
N ARG A 171 -20.15 17.15 16.68
CA ARG A 171 -20.66 16.34 15.55
C ARG A 171 -20.03 16.71 14.20
N GLY A 172 -19.62 17.97 14.03
CA GLY A 172 -18.91 18.42 12.82
C GLY A 172 -17.61 17.65 12.56
N PHE A 173 -16.83 17.36 13.61
CA PHE A 173 -15.59 16.57 13.47
C PHE A 173 -15.87 15.12 13.10
N MET A 174 -16.93 14.53 13.65
CA MET A 174 -17.34 13.18 13.28
C MET A 174 -17.70 13.10 11.79
N ILE A 175 -18.50 14.04 11.26
CA ILE A 175 -18.85 14.08 9.83
C ILE A 175 -17.59 14.28 8.98
N TRP A 176 -16.74 15.23 9.37
CA TRP A 176 -15.49 15.53 8.66
C TRP A 176 -14.57 14.30 8.53
N ILE A 177 -14.33 13.59 9.65
CA ILE A 177 -13.52 12.38 9.68
C ILE A 177 -14.21 11.24 8.91
N GLY A 178 -15.53 11.11 9.03
CA GLY A 178 -16.32 10.13 8.28
C GLY A 178 -16.18 10.31 6.76
N LEU A 179 -16.30 11.55 6.26
CA LEU A 179 -16.12 11.87 4.84
C LEU A 179 -14.70 11.55 4.35
N HIS A 180 -13.67 11.87 5.13
CA HIS A 180 -12.29 11.47 4.82
C HIS A 180 -12.14 9.94 4.79
N GLY A 181 -12.77 9.23 5.73
CA GLY A 181 -12.79 7.77 5.77
C GLY A 181 -13.38 7.15 4.50
N VAL A 182 -14.51 7.68 4.03
CA VAL A 182 -15.16 7.22 2.77
C VAL A 182 -14.27 7.48 1.57
N LEU A 183 -13.68 8.68 1.47
CA LEU A 183 -12.75 9.04 0.39
C LEU A 183 -11.57 8.05 0.33
N PHE A 184 -10.91 7.82 1.46
CA PHE A 184 -9.75 6.92 1.50
C PHE A 184 -10.12 5.46 1.27
N LEU A 185 -11.24 4.99 1.80
CA LEU A 185 -11.71 3.64 1.53
C LEU A 185 -11.97 3.44 0.02
N GLY A 186 -12.56 4.42 -0.66
CA GLY A 186 -12.76 4.41 -2.11
C GLY A 186 -11.44 4.32 -2.87
N LEU A 187 -10.47 5.19 -2.55
CA LEU A 187 -9.17 5.22 -3.22
C LEU A 187 -8.35 3.93 -2.97
N PHE A 188 -8.38 3.40 -1.75
CA PHE A 188 -7.70 2.13 -1.43
C PHE A 188 -8.38 0.93 -2.10
N SER A 189 -9.71 0.93 -2.19
CA SER A 189 -10.47 -0.11 -2.89
C SER A 189 -10.16 -0.12 -4.39
N ASP A 190 -10.08 1.05 -5.02
CA ASP A 190 -9.70 1.19 -6.42
C ASP A 190 -8.27 0.68 -6.66
N PHE A 191 -7.32 1.13 -5.84
CA PHE A 191 -5.93 0.64 -5.89
C PHE A 191 -5.83 -0.88 -5.71
N TYR A 192 -6.59 -1.44 -4.75
CA TYR A 192 -6.59 -2.87 -4.48
C TYR A 192 -7.14 -3.67 -5.67
N LYS A 193 -8.25 -3.23 -6.27
CA LYS A 193 -8.85 -3.84 -7.46
C LYS A 193 -7.87 -3.82 -8.63
N ALA A 194 -7.35 -2.65 -8.97
CA ALA A 194 -6.43 -2.48 -10.09
C ALA A 194 -5.16 -3.34 -9.94
N LYS A 195 -4.61 -3.43 -8.72
CA LYS A 195 -3.33 -4.11 -8.47
C LYS A 195 -3.42 -5.61 -8.28
N TYR A 196 -4.46 -6.10 -7.61
CA TYR A 196 -4.56 -7.50 -7.20
C TYR A 196 -5.66 -8.27 -7.92
N VAL A 197 -6.80 -7.65 -8.22
CA VAL A 197 -7.93 -8.32 -8.87
C VAL A 197 -7.75 -8.31 -10.38
N ASP A 198 -7.63 -7.13 -10.98
CA ASP A 198 -7.56 -6.99 -12.44
C ASP A 198 -6.26 -7.57 -13.01
N ARG A 199 -5.16 -7.45 -12.28
CA ARG A 199 -3.89 -8.09 -12.64
C ARG A 199 -4.02 -9.62 -12.63
N SER A 200 -4.67 -10.19 -11.61
CA SER A 200 -4.88 -11.64 -11.54
C SER A 200 -5.79 -12.12 -12.67
N LYS A 201 -6.84 -11.36 -13.01
CA LYS A 201 -7.75 -11.65 -14.12
C LYS A 201 -7.02 -11.62 -15.46
N LYS A 202 -6.24 -10.58 -15.74
CA LYS A 202 -5.41 -10.45 -16.96
C LYS A 202 -4.37 -11.57 -17.08
N LEU A 203 -3.74 -11.98 -15.98
CA LEU A 203 -2.79 -13.11 -15.99
C LEU A 203 -3.51 -14.44 -16.29
N LYS A 204 -4.70 -14.65 -15.72
CA LYS A 204 -5.53 -15.82 -15.99
C LYS A 204 -6.02 -15.86 -17.44
N GLU A 205 -6.49 -14.73 -17.98
CA GLU A 205 -6.89 -14.60 -19.38
C GLU A 205 -5.74 -14.86 -20.35
N LYS A 206 -4.54 -14.33 -20.07
CA LYS A 206 -3.33 -14.64 -20.85
C LYS A 206 -2.95 -16.11 -20.78
N SER A 207 -3.08 -16.76 -19.62
CA SER A 207 -2.82 -18.20 -19.50
C SER A 207 -3.86 -19.06 -20.23
N LEU A 208 -5.13 -18.62 -20.30
CA LEU A 208 -6.17 -19.30 -21.05
C LEU A 208 -6.02 -19.10 -22.57
N GLN A 209 -5.66 -17.90 -23.02
CA GLN A 209 -5.36 -17.63 -24.44
C GLN A 209 -4.11 -18.39 -24.92
N ASN A 210 -3.06 -18.47 -24.09
CA ASN A 210 -1.90 -19.30 -24.38
C ASN A 210 -2.15 -20.81 -24.16
N GLY A 211 -3.30 -21.19 -23.59
CA GLY A 211 -3.73 -22.57 -23.37
C GLY A 211 -4.63 -23.13 -24.48
N SER A 212 -5.08 -22.31 -25.43
CA SER A 212 -5.84 -22.75 -26.62
C SER A 212 -4.98 -22.95 -27.87
N THR A 213 -3.67 -22.76 -27.76
CA THR A 213 -2.67 -23.21 -28.73
C THR A 213 -1.74 -24.16 -27.99
N GLY A 214 -1.43 -25.30 -28.61
CA GLY A 214 -0.73 -26.40 -27.95
C GLY A 214 0.48 -25.96 -27.12
N LEU A 215 0.67 -26.63 -25.98
CA LEU A 215 1.75 -26.44 -25.01
C LEU A 215 3.12 -26.23 -25.68
N CYS A 216 3.53 -24.97 -25.78
CA CYS A 216 4.94 -24.59 -25.89
C CYS A 216 5.25 -23.70 -24.68
N MET A 217 5.93 -24.26 -23.68
CA MET A 217 6.41 -23.50 -22.53
C MET A 217 7.57 -22.60 -23.01
N PRO A 218 7.50 -21.26 -22.88
CA PRO A 218 8.65 -20.43 -23.21
C PRO A 218 9.70 -20.61 -22.11
N ILE A 219 10.92 -20.97 -22.50
CA ILE A 219 12.09 -20.88 -21.63
C ILE A 219 12.29 -19.38 -21.37
N LEU A 220 12.09 -18.95 -20.12
CA LEU A 220 12.43 -17.60 -19.68
C LEU A 220 13.95 -17.51 -19.58
N GLU A 221 14.58 -16.96 -20.62
CA GLU A 221 15.98 -16.56 -20.56
C GLU A 221 16.07 -15.21 -19.82
N ASP A 222 16.56 -15.27 -18.58
CA ASP A 222 16.75 -14.14 -17.68
C ASP A 222 17.97 -13.30 -18.12
N SER A 223 17.84 -12.44 -19.13
CA SER A 223 18.75 -11.27 -19.31
C SER A 223 18.38 -10.37 -20.50
N VAL A 224 17.46 -9.42 -20.35
CA VAL A 224 17.50 -8.17 -21.15
C VAL A 224 17.01 -6.96 -20.33
N PRO A 225 17.74 -5.82 -20.28
CA PRO A 225 17.31 -4.63 -19.56
C PRO A 225 16.17 -3.90 -20.28
N ARG A 226 15.17 -3.42 -19.51
CA ARG A 226 14.09 -2.55 -20.02
C ARG A 226 14.64 -1.22 -20.53
N GLN A 227 14.34 -0.87 -21.78
CA GLN A 227 14.26 0.52 -22.24
C GLN A 227 12.80 0.97 -22.38
N ASN A 228 12.56 2.23 -22.04
CA ASN A 228 11.26 2.89 -21.99
C ASN A 228 10.79 3.34 -23.39
N GLY A 229 9.50 3.13 -23.66
CA GLY A 229 8.63 4.06 -24.38
C GLY A 229 8.66 4.03 -25.91
N VAL A 230 7.68 3.37 -26.54
CA VAL A 230 6.88 3.86 -27.68
C VAL A 230 5.54 3.11 -27.68
N SER A 231 4.44 3.81 -27.94
CA SER A 231 3.08 3.28 -28.12
C SER A 231 2.81 2.95 -29.58
N SER A 232 1.93 1.95 -29.79
CA SER A 232 1.13 1.66 -31.00
C SER A 232 1.80 1.03 -32.23
N TYR A 233 1.19 -0.10 -32.64
CA TYR A 233 1.09 -0.63 -34.01
C TYR A 233 2.38 -0.71 -34.84
N ALA A 234 3.16 -1.78 -34.62
CA ALA A 234 4.07 -2.31 -35.63
C ALA A 234 4.49 -3.73 -35.24
N THR A 235 4.77 -4.56 -36.25
CA THR A 235 5.18 -5.97 -36.20
C THR A 235 4.05 -6.99 -36.22
N ILE A 236 3.14 -6.82 -37.17
CA ILE A 236 2.75 -7.95 -38.02
C ILE A 236 3.92 -8.16 -38.99
N TYR A 237 4.32 -9.42 -39.18
CA TYR A 237 5.49 -9.90 -39.93
C TYR A 237 6.84 -9.83 -39.20
N ASN A 238 7.07 -10.81 -38.32
CA ASN A 238 8.34 -11.54 -38.33
C ASN A 238 8.01 -13.04 -38.39
N LYS A 239 8.02 -13.56 -39.62
CA LYS A 239 8.05 -14.98 -39.93
C LYS A 239 9.51 -15.38 -39.88
N GLU A 240 10.00 -15.73 -38.70
CA GLU A 240 11.32 -16.34 -38.56
C GLU A 240 11.21 -17.55 -37.65
N TYR A 241 11.74 -18.64 -38.19
CA TYR A 241 11.64 -20.01 -37.71
C TYR A 241 12.06 -20.11 -36.25
N ASN A 242 11.21 -20.72 -35.41
CA ASN A 242 11.68 -21.42 -34.23
C ASN A 242 11.14 -22.85 -34.27
N SER A 243 12.07 -23.74 -34.56
CA SER A 243 11.97 -25.19 -34.60
C SER A 243 11.25 -25.72 -33.36
N CYS A 244 10.09 -26.32 -33.55
CA CYS A 244 9.44 -27.13 -32.51
C CYS A 244 10.17 -28.47 -32.42
N TYR A 245 10.97 -28.68 -31.36
CA TYR A 245 11.40 -30.01 -30.97
C TYR A 245 10.40 -30.59 -29.97
N SER A 246 9.57 -31.51 -30.45
CA SER A 246 8.83 -32.44 -29.60
C SER A 246 9.78 -33.57 -29.21
N ASN A 247 10.03 -33.76 -27.92
CA ASN A 247 10.61 -34.99 -27.41
C ASN A 247 9.60 -35.66 -26.48
N GLY A 248 9.06 -36.79 -26.93
CA GLY A 248 8.03 -37.52 -26.21
C GLY A 248 7.43 -38.66 -27.01
N THR A 249 8.17 -39.78 -27.06
CA THR A 249 7.67 -41.17 -27.23
C THR A 249 6.80 -41.48 -28.45
N ASN A 250 7.46 -41.86 -29.56
CA ASN A 250 7.07 -43.03 -30.36
C ASN A 250 8.21 -43.38 -31.34
N ASN A 251 8.66 -44.64 -31.29
CA ASN A 251 9.63 -45.20 -32.23
C ASN A 251 9.03 -45.22 -33.64
N GLY A 252 9.64 -44.51 -34.59
CA GLY A 252 9.29 -44.60 -36.00
C GLY A 252 10.28 -43.83 -36.87
N TYR A 253 11.08 -44.56 -37.65
CA TYR A 253 11.90 -43.97 -38.71
C TYR A 253 10.99 -43.51 -39.85
N VAL A 254 11.09 -42.25 -40.26
CA VAL A 254 10.65 -41.79 -41.58
C VAL A 254 11.86 -41.20 -42.28
N ALA A 255 12.50 -42.01 -43.12
CA ALA A 255 13.42 -41.52 -44.13
C ALA A 255 12.59 -40.84 -45.21
N ASN A 256 12.86 -39.56 -45.49
CA ASN A 256 12.43 -38.97 -46.76
C ASN A 256 13.68 -38.67 -47.59
N ASN A 257 14.05 -39.68 -48.38
CA ASN A 257 14.91 -39.51 -49.53
C ASN A 257 14.20 -38.60 -50.53
N ASN A 258 14.87 -37.55 -51.00
CA ASN A 258 14.84 -37.19 -52.42
C ASN A 258 16.05 -36.30 -52.73
N THR A 259 17.13 -37.01 -53.04
CA THR A 259 18.31 -36.54 -53.76
C THR A 259 17.92 -36.12 -55.18
N GLU A 260 18.45 -34.97 -55.58
CA GLU A 260 18.84 -34.59 -56.96
C GLU A 260 17.85 -34.71 -58.13
N LYS A 261 17.64 -33.57 -58.80
CA LYS A 261 18.20 -33.39 -60.17
C LYS A 261 18.20 -31.91 -60.61
N LYS A 262 19.40 -31.44 -60.97
CA LYS A 262 19.65 -30.33 -61.91
C LYS A 262 18.93 -30.60 -63.24
N ILE A 263 18.62 -29.55 -64.00
CA ILE A 263 19.05 -29.34 -65.39
C ILE A 263 18.71 -27.89 -65.81
N ALA A 264 19.71 -27.26 -66.44
CA ALA A 264 19.75 -26.13 -67.38
C ALA A 264 18.82 -24.92 -67.16
#